data_AF-H2J5T8-F1
#
_entry.id   AF-H2J5T8-F1
#
_cell.length_a   1.000
_cell.length_b   1.000
_cell.length_c   1.000
_cell.angle_alpha   90.00
_cell.angle_beta   90.00
_cell.angle_gamma   90.00
#
_symmetry.space_group_name_H-M   'P 1'
#
loop_
_entity.id
_entity.type
_entity.pdbx_description
1 polymer ?
#
loop_
_entity_poly.entity_id
_entity_poly.type
_entity_poly.pdbx_seq_one_letter_code
_entity_poly.pdbx_strand_id
1 'polypeptide(L)'
;MAKVYQLKAIERKEGEKANHIKKEGFIPAIVYGPGLEGGNIALKVSSVDAFLMIEKIEETTPIQLNIEKENGETYSVTTFLKTLQRHKVSDKPIHIDFYVPSAGHKMHLNIPIEFTGEAKGLSRGGMLEIHYHELPVEILPKDIVEKFVVDISELDLGDHITVKDLNISEEIDVLLDPEEVVIAVTEPRAAETTGEEETEEAEGEEA
;
A
#
# COMPACT_ATOMS: atom_id res chain seq x y z
N MET A 1 -8.93 2.27 -17.72
CA MET A 1 -8.82 0.81 -17.96
C MET A 1 -7.65 0.34 -17.14
N ALA A 2 -7.90 -0.48 -16.11
CA ALA A 2 -6.85 -0.97 -15.21
C ALA A 2 -5.75 -1.67 -16.03
N LYS A 3 -4.48 -1.34 -15.78
CA LYS A 3 -3.36 -2.01 -16.45
C LYS A 3 -3.29 -3.45 -15.94
N VAL A 4 -3.53 -4.42 -16.84
CA VAL A 4 -3.39 -5.84 -16.51
C VAL A 4 -1.93 -6.26 -16.70
N TYR A 5 -1.29 -6.71 -15.63
CA TYR A 5 0.07 -7.23 -15.68
C TYR A 5 0.05 -8.76 -15.78
N GLN A 6 0.95 -9.31 -16.60
CA GLN A 6 1.08 -10.76 -16.76
C GLN A 6 2.32 -11.26 -16.03
N LEU A 7 2.16 -12.34 -15.26
CA LEU A 7 3.27 -13.00 -14.59
C LEU A 7 3.21 -14.51 -14.83
N LYS A 8 4.37 -15.11 -15.10
CA LYS A 8 4.49 -16.56 -15.22
C LYS A 8 4.75 -17.17 -13.86
N ALA A 9 4.03 -18.23 -13.54
CA ALA A 9 4.18 -19.01 -12.32
C ALA A 9 4.23 -20.50 -12.66
N ILE A 10 5.02 -21.25 -11.89
CA ILE A 10 5.14 -22.70 -12.04
C ILE A 10 4.63 -23.32 -10.74
N GLU A 11 3.78 -24.34 -10.86
CA GLU A 11 3.32 -25.10 -9.70
C GLU A 11 4.49 -25.82 -9.02
N ARG A 12 4.55 -25.73 -7.69
CA ARG A 12 5.61 -26.36 -6.90
C ARG A 12 5.33 -27.84 -6.73
N LYS A 13 6.39 -28.64 -6.80
CA LYS A 13 6.28 -30.06 -6.45
C LYS A 13 6.20 -30.23 -4.94
N GLU A 14 5.46 -31.26 -4.53
CA GLU A 14 5.34 -31.60 -3.12
C GLU A 14 6.73 -31.88 -2.51
N GLY A 15 7.05 -31.22 -1.40
CA GLY A 15 8.35 -31.35 -0.73
C GLY A 15 9.46 -30.39 -1.20
N GLU A 16 9.25 -29.55 -2.22
CA GLU A 16 10.22 -28.50 -2.58
C GLU A 16 10.36 -27.47 -1.46
N LYS A 17 11.57 -27.39 -0.89
CA LYS A 17 11.86 -26.45 0.21
C LYS A 17 12.03 -25.02 -0.32
N ALA A 18 11.43 -24.06 0.37
CA ALA A 18 11.51 -22.63 0.02
C ALA A 18 12.96 -22.12 -0.15
N ASN A 19 13.91 -22.64 0.65
CA ASN A 19 15.32 -22.26 0.54
C ASN A 19 15.99 -22.76 -0.75
N HIS A 20 15.52 -23.85 -1.34
CA HIS A 20 16.05 -24.35 -2.61
C HIS A 20 15.57 -23.47 -3.76
N ILE A 21 14.27 -23.21 -3.81
CA ILE A 21 13.61 -22.34 -4.79
C ILE A 21 14.28 -20.96 -4.84
N LYS A 22 14.56 -20.37 -3.66
CA LYS A 22 15.26 -19.07 -3.55
C LYS A 22 16.67 -19.09 -4.15
N LYS A 23 17.38 -20.21 -4.07
CA LYS A 23 18.74 -20.36 -4.64
C LYS A 23 18.70 -20.49 -6.17
N GLU A 24 17.61 -21.03 -6.71
CA GLU A 24 17.40 -21.18 -8.16
C GLU A 24 16.92 -19.88 -8.83
N GLY A 25 16.79 -18.78 -8.08
CA GLY A 25 16.30 -17.50 -8.62
C GLY A 25 14.78 -17.42 -8.71
N PHE A 26 14.07 -18.24 -7.93
CA PHE A 26 12.61 -18.19 -7.84
C PHE A 26 12.15 -17.72 -6.44
N ILE A 27 10.95 -17.16 -6.40
CA ILE A 27 10.28 -16.73 -5.19
C ILE A 27 9.11 -17.69 -4.93
N PRO A 28 9.03 -18.31 -3.76
CA PRO A 28 7.86 -19.05 -3.35
C PRO A 28 6.64 -18.13 -3.29
N ALA A 29 5.54 -18.56 -3.88
CA ALA A 29 4.27 -17.86 -3.86
C ALA A 29 3.13 -18.82 -3.54
N ILE A 30 1.99 -18.29 -3.14
CA ILE A 30 0.75 -19.06 -2.94
C ILE A 30 -0.36 -18.32 -3.67
N VAL A 31 -1.20 -19.06 -4.38
CA VAL A 31 -2.47 -18.54 -4.88
C VAL A 31 -3.61 -19.22 -4.14
N TYR A 32 -4.56 -18.43 -3.66
CA TYR A 32 -5.73 -18.91 -2.93
C TYR A 32 -6.93 -18.01 -3.18
N GLY A 33 -8.11 -18.49 -2.83
CA GLY A 33 -9.33 -17.69 -2.84
C GLY A 33 -10.54 -18.47 -3.34
N PRO A 34 -11.75 -17.93 -3.08
CA PRO A 34 -13.00 -18.59 -3.46
C PRO A 34 -13.21 -18.68 -4.97
N GLY A 35 -12.50 -17.88 -5.77
CA GLY A 35 -12.57 -17.94 -7.24
C GLY A 35 -11.65 -19.01 -7.85
N LEU A 36 -10.86 -19.74 -7.06
CA LEU A 36 -9.93 -20.74 -7.55
C LEU A 36 -10.50 -22.16 -7.43
N GLU A 37 -10.67 -22.84 -8.56
CA GLU A 37 -11.07 -24.25 -8.60
C GLU A 37 -9.87 -25.13 -8.20
N GLY A 38 -9.94 -25.77 -7.02
CA GLY A 38 -8.90 -26.70 -6.54
C GLY A 38 -8.23 -26.33 -5.21
N GLY A 39 -8.62 -25.23 -4.57
CA GLY A 39 -8.05 -24.82 -3.28
C GLY A 39 -6.69 -24.12 -3.41
N ASN A 40 -5.94 -24.02 -2.32
CA ASN A 40 -4.69 -23.25 -2.29
C ASN A 40 -3.57 -23.96 -3.07
N ILE A 41 -2.92 -23.27 -4.00
CA ILE A 41 -1.87 -23.83 -4.85
C ILE A 41 -0.54 -23.14 -4.50
N ALA A 42 0.49 -23.96 -4.28
CA ALA A 42 1.85 -23.48 -4.05
C ALA A 42 2.55 -23.26 -5.40
N LEU A 43 3.06 -22.05 -5.61
CA LEU A 43 3.67 -21.60 -6.85
C LEU A 43 5.12 -21.18 -6.63
N LYS A 44 5.91 -21.15 -7.69
CA LYS A 44 7.19 -20.47 -7.76
C LYS A 44 7.20 -19.50 -8.94
N VAL A 45 7.62 -18.27 -8.70
CA VAL A 45 7.70 -17.21 -9.71
C VAL A 45 9.14 -16.74 -9.87
N SER A 46 9.53 -16.34 -11.08
CA SER A 46 10.87 -15.80 -11.33
C SER A 46 11.13 -14.57 -10.45
N SER A 47 12.28 -14.54 -9.76
CA SER A 47 12.58 -13.43 -8.85
C SER A 47 12.75 -12.10 -9.57
N VAL A 48 13.26 -12.14 -10.81
CA VAL A 48 13.48 -10.95 -11.63
C VAL A 48 12.15 -10.39 -12.12
N ASP A 49 11.28 -11.26 -12.65
CA ASP A 49 9.99 -10.85 -13.19
C ASP A 49 9.08 -10.31 -12.08
N ALA A 50 9.07 -10.98 -10.92
CA ALA A 50 8.34 -10.52 -9.76
C ALA A 50 8.84 -9.16 -9.26
N PHE A 51 10.17 -8.96 -9.17
CA PHE A 51 10.74 -7.68 -8.73
C PHE A 51 10.32 -6.52 -9.66
N LEU A 52 10.47 -6.69 -10.97
CA LEU A 52 10.10 -5.67 -11.96
C LEU A 52 8.60 -5.35 -11.98
N MET A 53 7.77 -6.34 -11.64
CA MET A 53 6.33 -6.20 -11.61
C MET A 53 5.88 -5.50 -10.34
N ILE A 54 6.38 -5.92 -9.17
CA ILE A 54 6.03 -5.41 -7.84
C ILE A 54 6.23 -3.90 -7.71
N GLU A 55 7.23 -3.33 -8.39
CA GLU A 55 7.46 -1.87 -8.38
C GLU A 55 6.36 -1.07 -9.11
N LYS A 56 5.47 -1.74 -9.85
CA LYS A 56 4.50 -1.10 -10.75
C LYS A 56 3.05 -1.45 -10.44
N ILE A 57 2.82 -2.26 -9.41
CA ILE A 57 1.50 -2.78 -9.03
C ILE A 57 1.21 -2.42 -7.57
N GLU A 58 -0.06 -2.17 -7.32
CA GLU A 58 -0.66 -1.94 -6.00
C GLU A 58 -1.55 -3.15 -5.63
N GLU A 59 -2.06 -3.21 -4.39
CA GLU A 59 -3.02 -4.24 -3.95
C GLU A 59 -4.29 -4.26 -4.84
N THR A 60 -4.65 -3.11 -5.40
CA THR A 60 -5.80 -2.88 -6.29
C THR A 60 -5.56 -3.33 -7.73
N THR A 61 -4.32 -3.63 -8.12
CA THR A 61 -3.99 -3.90 -9.53
C THR A 61 -4.27 -5.37 -9.90
N PRO A 62 -5.08 -5.65 -10.94
CA PRO A 62 -5.33 -7.01 -11.38
C PRO A 62 -4.10 -7.62 -12.08
N ILE A 63 -3.77 -8.85 -11.70
CA ILE A 63 -2.62 -9.63 -12.16
C ILE A 63 -3.11 -10.89 -12.85
N GLN A 64 -2.77 -11.07 -14.12
CA GLN A 64 -3.00 -12.31 -14.82
C GLN A 64 -1.82 -13.27 -14.58
N LEU A 65 -2.03 -14.27 -13.72
CA LEU A 65 -1.07 -15.34 -13.48
C LEU A 65 -1.25 -16.45 -14.51
N ASN A 66 -0.20 -16.73 -15.26
CA ASN A 66 -0.11 -17.90 -16.14
C ASN A 66 0.58 -19.02 -15.36
N ILE A 67 -0.22 -19.98 -14.88
CA ILE A 67 0.24 -21.08 -14.03
C ILE A 67 0.50 -22.30 -14.91
N GLU A 68 1.76 -22.73 -14.94
CA GLU A 68 2.20 -23.99 -15.55
C GLU A 68 2.13 -25.12 -14.51
N LYS A 69 1.30 -26.13 -14.79
CA LYS A 69 1.15 -27.34 -13.98
C LYS A 69 2.26 -28.35 -14.29
N GLU A 70 2.46 -29.31 -13.39
CA GLU A 70 3.49 -30.36 -13.56
C GLU A 70 3.28 -31.22 -14.83
N ASN A 71 2.03 -31.39 -15.28
CA ASN A 71 1.69 -32.13 -16.49
C ASN A 71 1.94 -31.34 -17.79
N GLY A 72 2.46 -30.11 -17.70
CA GLY A 72 2.71 -29.22 -18.84
C GLY A 72 1.50 -28.41 -19.30
N GLU A 73 0.33 -28.57 -18.66
CA GLU A 73 -0.83 -27.73 -18.93
C GLU A 73 -0.61 -26.33 -18.35
N THR A 74 -0.97 -25.30 -19.11
CA THR A 74 -0.96 -23.92 -18.62
C THR A 74 -2.38 -23.38 -18.58
N TYR A 75 -2.74 -22.71 -17.49
CA TYR A 75 -3.99 -21.97 -17.39
C TYR A 75 -3.74 -20.60 -16.80
N SER A 76 -4.63 -19.65 -17.12
CA SER A 76 -4.51 -18.26 -16.66
C SER A 76 -5.60 -17.95 -15.65
N VAL A 77 -5.22 -17.29 -14.56
CA VAL A 77 -6.17 -16.83 -13.54
C VAL A 77 -5.90 -15.37 -13.20
N THR A 78 -6.97 -14.57 -13.08
CA THR A 78 -6.87 -13.19 -12.60
C THR A 78 -6.81 -13.19 -11.09
N THR A 79 -5.77 -12.56 -10.55
CA THR A 79 -5.46 -12.52 -9.12
C THR A 79 -5.11 -11.11 -8.70
N PHE A 80 -5.10 -10.87 -7.41
CA PHE A 80 -4.63 -9.64 -6.80
C PHE A 80 -3.47 -9.95 -5.86
N LEU A 81 -2.52 -9.02 -5.76
CA LEU A 81 -1.46 -9.12 -4.76
C LEU A 81 -2.10 -8.90 -3.39
N LYS A 82 -2.03 -9.88 -2.48
CA LYS A 82 -2.59 -9.72 -1.13
C LYS A 82 -1.54 -9.39 -0.08
N THR A 83 -0.43 -10.12 -0.13
CA THR A 83 0.69 -9.92 0.79
C THR A 83 1.98 -10.04 0.02
N LEU A 84 2.87 -9.07 0.24
CA LEU A 84 4.24 -9.12 -0.24
C LEU A 84 5.21 -9.10 0.94
N GLN A 85 5.97 -10.17 1.10
CA GLN A 85 7.05 -10.19 2.09
C GLN A 85 8.35 -9.74 1.44
N ARG A 86 8.96 -8.67 1.95
CA ARG A 86 10.28 -8.19 1.51
C ARG A 86 11.37 -8.46 2.55
N HIS A 87 12.59 -8.59 2.07
CA HIS A 87 13.76 -8.70 2.92
C HIS A 87 14.12 -7.34 3.51
N LYS A 88 14.05 -7.20 4.84
CA LYS A 88 14.23 -5.93 5.55
C LYS A 88 15.47 -5.10 5.17
N VAL A 89 16.55 -5.76 4.74
CA VAL A 89 17.82 -5.09 4.41
C VAL A 89 18.04 -4.91 2.90
N SER A 90 17.59 -5.86 2.09
CA SER A 90 17.90 -5.87 0.65
C SER A 90 16.73 -5.48 -0.22
N ASP A 91 15.57 -5.23 0.42
CA ASP A 91 14.26 -4.98 -0.16
C ASP A 91 13.78 -6.00 -1.20
N LYS A 92 14.45 -7.16 -1.27
CA LYS A 92 14.11 -8.21 -2.23
C LYS A 92 12.84 -8.94 -1.80
N PRO A 93 11.92 -9.24 -2.73
CA PRO A 93 10.75 -10.04 -2.45
C PRO A 93 11.14 -11.48 -2.04
N ILE A 94 10.55 -11.97 -0.95
CA ILE A 94 10.83 -13.27 -0.30
C ILE A 94 9.66 -14.24 -0.49
N HIS A 95 8.44 -13.73 -0.41
CA HIS A 95 7.21 -14.50 -0.53
C HIS A 95 6.10 -13.61 -1.08
N ILE A 96 5.23 -14.19 -1.90
CA ILE A 96 4.12 -13.47 -2.54
C ILE A 96 2.83 -14.27 -2.37
N ASP A 97 1.80 -13.59 -1.90
CA ASP A 97 0.46 -14.14 -1.75
C ASP A 97 -0.45 -13.52 -2.81
N PHE A 98 -1.07 -14.37 -3.61
CA PHE A 98 -2.04 -14.00 -4.63
C PHE A 98 -3.44 -14.43 -4.20
N TYR A 99 -4.39 -13.50 -4.30
CA TYR A 99 -5.79 -13.74 -3.95
C TYR A 99 -6.68 -13.74 -5.19
N VAL A 100 -7.55 -14.75 -5.30
CA VAL A 100 -8.52 -14.90 -6.38
C VAL A 100 -9.92 -14.59 -5.84
N PRO A 101 -10.46 -13.40 -6.08
CA PRO A 101 -11.83 -13.09 -5.69
C PRO A 101 -12.85 -13.94 -6.42
N SER A 102 -14.00 -14.13 -5.76
CA SER A 102 -15.23 -14.55 -6.42
C SER A 102 -16.10 -13.32 -6.69
N ALA A 103 -16.80 -13.30 -7.82
CA ALA A 103 -17.56 -12.14 -8.30
C ALA A 103 -18.67 -11.64 -7.36
N GLY A 104 -19.04 -12.42 -6.34
CA GLY A 104 -20.08 -12.06 -5.36
C GLY A 104 -19.57 -11.81 -3.94
N HIS A 105 -18.25 -11.88 -3.69
CA HIS A 105 -17.69 -11.69 -2.36
C HIS A 105 -16.97 -10.35 -2.27
N LYS A 106 -17.33 -9.55 -1.26
CA LYS A 106 -16.58 -8.36 -0.90
C LYS A 106 -15.18 -8.75 -0.43
N MET A 107 -14.20 -7.92 -0.77
CA MET A 107 -12.79 -8.11 -0.44
C MET A 107 -12.31 -6.91 0.35
N HIS A 108 -11.39 -7.15 1.28
CA HIS A 108 -10.69 -6.07 1.98
C HIS A 108 -9.43 -5.74 1.20
N LEU A 109 -9.27 -4.49 0.79
CA LEU A 109 -8.11 -3.98 0.05
C LEU A 109 -7.68 -2.65 0.66
N ASN A 110 -6.38 -2.36 0.60
CA ASN A 110 -5.89 -1.02 0.87
C ASN A 110 -5.77 -0.27 -0.46
N ILE A 111 -6.51 0.83 -0.60
CA ILE A 111 -6.44 1.68 -1.80
C ILE A 111 -5.52 2.86 -1.51
N PRO A 112 -4.46 3.07 -2.31
CA PRO A 112 -3.55 4.19 -2.11
C PRO A 112 -4.22 5.53 -2.38
N ILE A 113 -3.79 6.55 -1.63
CA ILE A 113 -4.21 7.94 -1.79
C ILE A 113 -3.10 8.71 -2.50
N GLU A 114 -3.46 9.38 -3.60
CA GLU A 114 -2.58 10.29 -4.32
C GLU A 114 -3.03 11.73 -4.06
N PHE A 115 -2.13 12.50 -3.45
CA PHE A 115 -2.34 13.92 -3.21
C PHE A 115 -1.88 14.72 -4.42
N THR A 116 -2.73 15.63 -4.88
CA THR A 116 -2.47 16.51 -6.02
C THR A 116 -2.54 17.97 -5.60
N GLY A 117 -1.72 18.81 -6.23
CA GLY A 117 -1.59 20.21 -5.85
C GLY A 117 -0.56 20.48 -4.76
N GLU A 118 -0.30 21.76 -4.49
CA GLU A 118 0.56 22.22 -3.40
C GLU A 118 -0.28 23.01 -2.41
N ALA A 119 -0.34 22.56 -1.15
CA ALA A 119 -1.07 23.25 -0.10
C ALA A 119 -0.51 24.66 0.13
N LYS A 120 -1.40 25.66 0.22
CA LYS A 120 -1.04 27.06 0.50
C LYS A 120 -0.28 27.20 1.81
N GLY A 121 -0.65 26.40 2.81
CA GLY A 121 0.00 26.40 4.12
C GLY A 121 1.50 26.03 4.06
N LEU A 122 1.95 25.25 3.07
CA LEU A 122 3.37 24.95 2.86
C LEU A 122 4.20 26.20 2.54
N SER A 123 3.66 27.09 1.69
CA SER A 123 4.33 28.35 1.35
C SER A 123 4.44 29.31 2.54
N ARG A 124 3.62 29.11 3.58
CA ARG A 124 3.60 29.90 4.82
C ARG A 124 4.43 29.28 5.94
N GLY A 125 5.22 28.25 5.62
CA GLY A 125 6.10 27.55 6.56
C GLY A 125 5.47 26.33 7.22
N GLY A 126 4.24 25.94 6.85
CA GLY A 126 3.58 24.74 7.37
C GLY A 126 4.27 23.44 6.98
N MET A 127 4.02 22.39 7.75
CA MET A 127 4.44 21.03 7.47
C MET A 127 3.23 20.18 7.10
N LEU A 128 3.34 19.40 6.04
CA LEU A 128 2.30 18.48 5.62
C LEU A 128 2.49 17.15 6.36
N GLU A 129 1.46 16.77 7.12
CA GLU A 129 1.42 15.55 7.92
C GLU A 129 0.40 14.59 7.31
N ILE A 130 0.88 13.47 6.77
CA ILE A 130 0.04 12.41 6.19
C ILE A 130 -0.13 11.34 7.26
N HIS A 131 -1.36 11.14 7.72
CA HIS A 131 -1.67 10.07 8.68
C HIS A 131 -1.91 8.74 7.98
N TYR A 132 -2.55 8.80 6.80
CA TYR A 132 -2.88 7.61 6.00
C TYR A 132 -2.39 7.78 4.56
N HIS A 133 -1.53 6.86 4.12
CA HIS A 133 -1.11 6.75 2.71
C HIS A 133 -2.06 5.88 1.89
N GLU A 134 -2.83 5.02 2.57
CA GLU A 134 -3.77 4.07 1.98
C GLU A 134 -5.00 3.97 2.88
N LEU A 135 -6.16 3.70 2.27
CA LEU A 135 -7.42 3.50 2.99
C LEU A 135 -7.81 2.03 2.94
N PRO A 136 -8.02 1.39 4.10
CA PRO A 136 -8.61 0.07 4.14
C PRO A 136 -10.09 0.18 3.77
N VAL A 137 -10.49 -0.50 2.70
CA VAL A 137 -11.87 -0.53 2.21
C VAL A 137 -12.35 -1.95 2.01
N GLU A 138 -13.66 -2.13 2.12
CA GLU A 138 -14.38 -3.33 1.73
C GLU A 138 -15.15 -3.05 0.42
N ILE A 139 -14.76 -3.75 -0.66
CA ILE A 139 -15.27 -3.49 -2.01
C ILE A 139 -15.50 -4.77 -2.80
N LEU A 140 -16.40 -4.73 -3.78
CA LEU A 140 -16.55 -5.80 -4.76
C LEU A 140 -15.44 -5.75 -5.82
N PRO A 141 -15.03 -6.90 -6.39
CA PRO A 141 -13.99 -6.94 -7.42
C PRO A 141 -14.30 -6.12 -8.68
N LYS A 142 -15.57 -5.82 -8.93
CA LYS A 142 -16.04 -5.07 -10.11
C LYS A 142 -15.80 -3.57 -9.99
N ASP A 143 -15.77 -3.06 -8.76
CA ASP A 143 -15.80 -1.64 -8.47
C ASP A 143 -14.42 -1.13 -8.00
N ILE A 144 -13.40 -2.00 -8.06
CA ILE A 144 -12.02 -1.68 -7.68
C ILE A 144 -11.51 -0.44 -8.42
N VAL A 145 -11.12 0.56 -7.63
CA VAL A 145 -10.46 1.78 -8.08
C VAL A 145 -8.95 1.63 -7.88
N GLU A 146 -8.14 2.14 -8.82
CA GLU A 146 -6.68 2.04 -8.73
C GLU A 146 -6.12 2.90 -7.58
N LYS A 147 -6.63 4.13 -7.40
CA LYS A 147 -6.20 5.11 -6.40
C LYS A 147 -7.26 6.17 -6.12
N PHE A 148 -7.26 6.75 -4.92
CA PHE A 148 -8.04 7.94 -4.60
C PHE A 148 -7.23 9.19 -4.86
N VAL A 149 -7.75 10.12 -5.66
CA VAL A 149 -7.08 11.40 -5.95
C VAL A 149 -7.69 12.48 -5.06
N VAL A 150 -6.86 13.14 -4.27
CA VAL A 150 -7.27 14.20 -3.32
C VAL A 150 -6.53 15.49 -3.68
N ASP A 151 -7.26 16.58 -3.87
CA ASP A 151 -6.67 17.91 -4.09
C ASP A 151 -6.40 18.57 -2.73
N ILE A 152 -5.14 18.96 -2.52
CA ILE A 152 -4.67 19.61 -1.29
C ILE A 152 -4.38 21.10 -1.48
N SER A 153 -4.60 21.63 -2.68
CA SER A 153 -4.24 23.02 -3.06
C SER A 153 -4.92 24.09 -2.20
N GLU A 154 -6.09 23.78 -1.64
CA GLU A 154 -6.87 24.73 -0.85
C GLU A 154 -6.48 24.75 0.63
N LEU A 155 -5.71 23.78 1.12
CA LEU A 155 -5.34 23.66 2.53
C LEU A 155 -4.40 24.79 2.98
N ASP A 156 -4.81 25.51 4.03
CA ASP A 156 -4.02 26.51 4.73
C ASP A 156 -3.45 25.95 6.05
N LEU A 157 -2.70 26.77 6.79
CA LEU A 157 -2.15 26.40 8.10
C LEU A 157 -3.27 26.04 9.10
N GLY A 158 -3.17 24.84 9.69
CA GLY A 158 -4.14 24.31 10.65
C GLY A 158 -5.30 23.53 10.01
N ASP A 159 -5.42 23.53 8.68
CA ASP A 159 -6.46 22.80 7.97
C ASP A 159 -6.13 21.30 7.86
N HIS A 160 -7.18 20.49 7.76
CA HIS A 160 -7.08 19.04 7.63
C HIS A 160 -8.23 18.50 6.76
N ILE A 161 -8.00 17.32 6.17
CA ILE A 161 -8.99 16.57 5.41
C ILE A 161 -9.30 15.30 6.19
N THR A 162 -10.58 15.04 6.45
CA THR A 162 -11.05 13.82 7.09
C THR A 162 -11.50 12.77 6.07
N VAL A 163 -11.73 11.54 6.53
CA VAL A 163 -12.24 10.45 5.67
C VAL A 163 -13.59 10.83 5.03
N LYS A 164 -14.47 11.58 5.73
CA LYS A 164 -15.74 12.09 5.18
C LYS A 164 -15.57 13.04 4.00
N ASP A 165 -14.49 13.80 3.98
CA ASP A 165 -14.24 14.83 2.97
C ASP A 165 -13.71 14.22 1.65
N LEU A 166 -13.36 12.94 1.68
CA LEU A 166 -12.93 12.21 0.51
C LEU A 166 -14.13 11.90 -0.39
N ASN A 167 -13.96 12.15 -1.69
CA ASN A 167 -14.99 11.92 -2.69
C ASN A 167 -15.05 10.43 -3.08
N ILE A 168 -15.61 9.61 -2.19
CA ILE A 168 -15.67 8.15 -2.30
C ILE A 168 -17.03 7.72 -2.86
N SER A 169 -17.04 6.79 -3.82
CA SER A 169 -18.28 6.24 -4.38
C SER A 169 -19.06 5.45 -3.33
N GLU A 170 -20.40 5.48 -3.39
CA GLU A 170 -21.29 4.76 -2.46
C GLU A 170 -21.10 3.23 -2.45
N GLU A 171 -20.44 2.68 -3.46
CA GLU A 171 -20.15 1.25 -3.61
C GLU A 171 -18.91 0.80 -2.81
N ILE A 172 -18.18 1.74 -2.19
CA ILE A 172 -16.94 1.48 -1.46
C ILE A 172 -17.16 1.75 0.03
N ASP A 173 -17.14 0.69 0.85
CA ASP A 173 -17.25 0.82 2.29
C ASP A 173 -15.85 1.07 2.88
N VAL A 174 -15.61 2.27 3.42
CA VAL A 174 -14.34 2.57 4.12
C VAL A 174 -14.38 2.03 5.55
N LEU A 175 -13.33 1.34 5.98
CA LEU A 175 -13.27 0.69 7.29
C LEU A 175 -12.75 1.59 8.42
N LEU A 176 -12.29 2.79 8.10
CA LEU A 176 -11.85 3.82 9.06
C LEU A 176 -13.02 4.66 9.58
N ASP A 177 -12.84 5.31 10.73
CA ASP A 177 -13.83 6.26 11.21
C ASP A 177 -13.92 7.45 10.23
N PRO A 178 -15.13 7.82 9.79
CA PRO A 178 -15.36 8.99 8.96
C PRO A 178 -14.72 10.30 9.50
N GLU A 179 -14.52 10.44 10.81
CA GLU A 179 -13.90 11.62 11.45
C GLU A 179 -12.37 11.56 11.56
N GLU A 180 -11.76 10.45 11.17
CA GLU A 180 -10.30 10.35 11.17
C GLU A 180 -9.67 11.27 10.14
N VAL A 181 -8.56 11.89 10.54
CA VAL A 181 -7.78 12.79 9.70
C VAL A 181 -6.90 11.98 8.76
N VAL A 182 -7.00 12.26 7.47
CA VAL A 182 -6.19 11.62 6.42
C VAL A 182 -4.89 12.40 6.22
N ILE A 183 -5.01 13.71 6.14
CA ILE A 183 -3.90 14.64 5.91
C ILE A 183 -4.18 15.97 6.63
N ALA A 184 -3.14 16.56 7.19
CA ALA A 184 -3.20 17.86 7.87
C ALA A 184 -2.02 18.73 7.48
N VAL A 185 -2.21 20.06 7.55
CA VAL A 185 -1.13 21.03 7.41
C VAL A 185 -0.92 21.68 8.77
N THR A 186 0.15 21.29 9.46
CA THR A 186 0.46 21.77 10.81
C THR A 186 1.47 22.90 10.78
N GLU A 187 1.41 23.79 11.77
CA GLU A 187 2.44 24.81 11.96
C GLU A 187 3.72 24.14 12.47
N PRO A 188 4.90 24.54 11.97
CA PRO A 188 6.15 24.04 12.51
C PRO A 188 6.19 24.47 13.97
N ARG A 189 6.19 23.50 14.88
CA ARG A 189 6.50 23.76 16.27
C ARG A 189 7.92 24.29 16.28
N ALA A 190 8.08 25.61 16.39
CA ALA A 190 9.39 26.20 16.59
C ALA A 190 10.04 25.38 17.71
N ALA A 191 11.16 24.74 17.39
CA ALA A 191 12.07 24.31 18.44
C ALA A 191 12.23 25.56 19.31
N GLU A 192 11.81 25.46 20.56
CA GLU A 192 12.16 26.44 21.57
C GLU A 192 13.68 26.47 21.56
N THR A 193 14.23 27.38 20.74
CA THR A 193 15.55 27.90 20.94
C THR A 193 15.44 28.53 22.31
N THR A 194 15.91 27.82 23.32
CA THR A 194 16.35 28.40 24.58
C THR A 194 17.47 29.37 24.20
N GLY A 195 17.08 30.53 23.68
CA GLY A 195 17.92 31.66 23.41
C GLY A 195 18.20 32.28 24.76
N GLU A 196 19.43 32.08 25.22
CA GLU A 196 20.11 33.04 26.07
C GLU A 196 20.00 34.44 25.44
N GLU A 197 19.59 35.43 26.24
CA GLU A 197 20.12 36.81 26.31
C GLU A 197 19.24 37.57 27.35
N GLU A 198 19.75 37.75 28.57
CA GLU A 198 20.38 38.99 29.09
C GLU A 198 19.34 40.06 29.48
N THR A 199 19.20 40.43 30.76
CA THR A 199 19.77 41.65 31.42
C THR A 199 19.09 41.75 32.81
N GLU A 200 19.52 42.42 33.87
CA GLU A 200 20.72 43.15 34.33
C GLU A 200 20.41 43.56 35.80
N GLU A 201 21.43 43.58 36.65
CA GLU A 201 21.64 44.27 37.95
C GLU A 201 20.48 44.65 38.93
N ALA A 202 20.68 44.32 40.22
CA ALA A 202 20.76 45.32 41.31
C ALA A 202 21.20 44.69 42.67
N GLU A 203 22.33 45.18 43.18
CA GLU A 203 22.77 45.45 44.58
C GLU A 203 22.34 44.50 45.73
N GLY A 204 23.28 43.90 46.48
CA GLY A 204 23.74 44.40 47.80
C GLY A 204 22.90 43.78 48.94
N GLU A 205 23.31 43.46 50.16
CA GLU A 205 24.48 43.67 51.02
C GLU A 205 24.19 42.82 52.30
N GLU A 206 25.25 42.33 52.96
CA GLU A 206 25.37 41.92 54.38
C GLU A 206 24.46 40.85 55.03
N ALA A 207 25.07 39.74 55.48
CA ALA A 207 25.51 39.53 56.88
C ALA A 207 26.06 38.10 57.10
#